data_AF-A0A962RYX4-F1
#
_entry.id   AF-A0A962RYX4-F1
#
_cell.length_a   1.000
_cell.length_b   1.000
_cell.length_c   1.000
_cell.angle_alpha   90.00
_cell.angle_beta   90.00
_cell.angle_gamma   90.00
#
_symmetry.space_group_name_H-M   'P 1'
#
loop_
_entity.id
_entity.type
_entity.pdbx_description
1 polymer ?
#
loop_
_entity_poly.entity_id
_entity_poly.type
_entity_poly.pdbx_seq_one_letter_code
_entity_poly.pdbx_strand_id
1 'polypeptide(L)'
;MADHEIRTVRISENEDFSDTQSYGKRIVTPVRFSTDPRDIGWVRENIPCQTACPADTNVPAYIRTIMEQRYGRSYELNRLANVLPGVLGRICSRPCEAACRHGWPGNGEPVAICHLKRVAADHKQVGHRITENLYTPTGKKIAIVGAGPAGLAAAHDLTTLGHDVTIFEREKRPGGMLSYGIPEFRLPRDLLQLEIHNAIRLGVDLKTGVSIGSGADDIKVSDLLREFDAVLLATGCAAAIPLPLRGIASGEDISASVENVESGLDFLVALHRGEKKQVGRRVAVVGAGFTALDCARVAKRLGAEEVAIHIRTTEEYIPVTKDEIHEAKREGVSIHGLRTPVELLLDDAGGFRGVKFVQNRLGGWRSGGRRQAIPIEGSEFDEPCDTLLIAIGQKTVTDILDVQVDLDRWGNVRLGEDGMTSVPGLFSAGDFVNGASTVVEAVGHARKLSVKMDTWLMGRERRKKVVKISSVDEPLRQRSFDFIPRQEMPTEPLSERVQSGSMEVEMGYDLKLGLEEAKRCYLCYHKYEIDVDNCTYCRACIEVAPRNCIKMVEGVDIKPDGTYGKLQEASEWDKVGAIWVDNNECIRCGACFKVCPTKCISITRNEIFYQDL
;
A
#
# COMPACT_ATOMS: atom_id res chain seq x y z
N MET A 1 19.99 24.49 -40.17
CA MET A 1 20.07 25.23 -38.89
C MET A 1 18.73 25.05 -38.19
N ALA A 2 18.61 24.24 -37.14
CA ALA A 2 19.60 23.31 -36.60
C ALA A 2 18.87 22.05 -36.08
N ASP A 3 19.47 20.88 -36.26
CA ASP A 3 18.83 19.61 -35.90
C ASP A 3 18.98 19.30 -34.41
N HIS A 4 17.87 18.89 -33.79
CA HIS A 4 17.86 18.36 -32.42
C HIS A 4 18.01 16.83 -32.45
N GLU A 5 19.21 16.34 -32.78
CA GLU A 5 19.56 14.94 -32.52
C GLU A 5 19.59 14.67 -31.01
N ILE A 6 18.62 13.89 -30.51
CA ILE A 6 18.71 13.30 -29.17
C ILE A 6 19.72 12.15 -29.24
N ARG A 7 20.99 12.46 -29.02
CA ARG A 7 22.07 11.46 -28.96
C ARG A 7 21.83 10.50 -27.80
N THR A 8 21.35 9.30 -28.14
CA THR A 8 21.25 8.16 -27.22
C THR A 8 22.65 7.57 -27.04
N VAL A 9 23.45 8.19 -26.17
CA VAL A 9 24.81 7.71 -25.85
C VAL A 9 24.71 6.38 -25.12
N ARG A 10 25.04 5.29 -25.83
CA ARG A 10 25.35 4.00 -25.20
C ARG A 10 26.77 4.09 -24.65
N ILE A 11 26.88 4.26 -23.34
CA ILE A 11 28.16 4.25 -22.62
C ILE A 11 28.83 2.89 -22.82
N SER A 12 30.12 2.90 -23.18
CA SER A 12 30.93 1.67 -23.20
C SER A 12 31.46 1.38 -21.80
N GLU A 13 31.54 0.11 -21.41
CA GLU A 13 32.12 -0.28 -20.11
C GLU A 13 33.63 0.04 -19.99
N ASN A 14 34.26 0.51 -21.08
CA ASN A 14 35.68 0.86 -21.18
C ASN A 14 35.96 2.36 -21.47
N GLU A 15 34.99 3.27 -21.26
CA GLU A 15 35.25 4.72 -21.39
C GLU A 15 36.00 5.28 -20.16
N ASP A 16 37.24 5.73 -20.39
CA ASP A 16 38.06 6.45 -19.40
C ASP A 16 37.60 7.92 -19.30
N PHE A 17 37.34 8.39 -18.08
CA PHE A 17 36.81 9.73 -17.83
C PHE A 17 37.87 10.79 -17.47
N SER A 18 39.15 10.40 -17.37
CA SER A 18 40.25 11.29 -16.96
C SER A 18 40.41 12.52 -17.86
N ASP A 19 40.32 12.37 -19.18
CA ASP A 19 40.60 13.41 -20.18
C ASP A 19 39.55 14.56 -20.28
N THR A 20 38.50 14.56 -19.45
CA THR A 20 37.43 15.58 -19.52
C THR A 20 37.20 16.41 -18.25
N GLN A 21 38.06 16.29 -17.23
CA GLN A 21 37.95 17.06 -15.98
C GLN A 21 38.30 18.56 -16.15
N SER A 22 37.41 19.35 -16.75
CA SER A 22 37.53 20.81 -16.76
C SER A 22 37.19 21.40 -15.38
N TYR A 23 38.23 21.70 -14.59
CA TYR A 23 38.14 22.28 -13.25
C TYR A 23 37.05 23.38 -13.13
N GLY A 24 36.21 23.28 -12.11
CA GLY A 24 35.22 24.29 -11.74
C GLY A 24 33.85 24.19 -12.44
N LYS A 25 33.64 23.23 -13.35
CA LYS A 25 32.30 22.78 -13.77
C LYS A 25 31.84 21.61 -12.90
N ARG A 26 30.54 21.51 -12.61
CA ARG A 26 29.96 20.31 -11.98
C ARG A 26 29.94 19.17 -13.01
N ILE A 27 30.23 17.95 -12.55
CA ILE A 27 30.07 16.74 -13.37
C ILE A 27 28.57 16.51 -13.57
N VAL A 28 28.09 16.70 -14.80
CA VAL A 28 26.72 16.39 -15.20
C VAL A 28 26.70 14.95 -15.73
N THR A 29 26.42 13.99 -14.85
CA THR A 29 26.24 12.60 -15.26
C THR A 29 25.06 12.52 -16.26
N PRO A 30 25.23 11.97 -17.47
CA PRO A 30 24.09 11.68 -18.35
C PRO A 30 23.18 10.63 -17.70
N VAL A 31 21.97 10.44 -18.24
CA VAL A 31 21.04 9.44 -17.72
C VAL A 31 21.62 8.04 -17.92
N ARG A 32 22.16 7.43 -16.85
CA ARG A 32 22.68 6.06 -16.86
C ARG A 32 21.65 5.09 -16.27
N PHE A 33 21.68 3.85 -16.73
CA PHE A 33 20.92 2.74 -16.16
C PHE A 33 21.91 1.76 -15.53
N SER A 34 21.67 1.38 -14.27
CA SER A 34 22.60 0.57 -13.48
C SER A 34 21.95 -0.73 -13.01
N THR A 35 22.64 -1.84 -13.21
CA THR A 35 22.33 -3.14 -12.59
C THR A 35 23.27 -3.48 -11.43
N ASP A 36 24.10 -2.52 -11.00
CA ASP A 36 25.06 -2.71 -9.91
C ASP A 36 24.32 -2.96 -8.58
N PRO A 37 24.66 -4.03 -7.83
CA PRO A 37 24.09 -4.29 -6.50
C PRO A 37 24.22 -3.10 -5.55
N ARG A 38 25.28 -2.29 -5.66
CA ARG A 38 25.50 -1.09 -4.85
C ARG A 38 24.45 -0.02 -5.10
N ASP A 39 24.12 0.27 -6.37
CA ASP A 39 23.09 1.24 -6.73
C ASP A 39 21.69 0.72 -6.35
N ILE A 40 21.39 -0.56 -6.61
CA ILE A 40 20.10 -1.19 -6.25
C ILE A 40 19.91 -1.23 -4.72
N GLY A 41 20.95 -1.62 -3.98
CA GLY A 41 20.97 -1.65 -2.52
C GLY A 41 20.83 -0.25 -1.93
N TRP A 42 21.57 0.73 -2.46
CA TRP A 42 21.46 2.13 -2.05
C TRP A 42 20.02 2.62 -2.16
N VAL A 43 19.34 2.36 -3.27
CA VAL A 43 17.94 2.78 -3.47
C VAL A 43 16.99 2.12 -2.46
N ARG A 44 17.12 0.80 -2.23
CA ARG A 44 16.29 0.06 -1.27
C ARG A 44 16.46 0.56 0.17
N GLU A 45 17.69 0.90 0.57
CA GLU A 45 17.98 1.39 1.91
C GLU A 45 17.59 2.87 2.07
N ASN A 46 17.95 3.71 1.09
CA ASN A 46 17.81 5.16 1.20
C ASN A 46 16.40 5.67 0.93
N ILE A 47 15.53 4.92 0.25
CA ILE A 47 14.11 5.28 0.04
C ILE A 47 13.17 4.37 0.87
N PRO A 48 13.18 4.43 2.21
CA PRO A 48 12.46 3.47 3.04
C PRO A 48 10.93 3.52 2.85
N CYS A 49 10.37 4.68 2.49
CA CYS A 49 8.95 4.82 2.17
C CYS A 49 8.52 4.17 0.85
N GLN A 50 9.45 3.95 -0.10
CA GLN A 50 9.19 3.15 -1.31
C GLN A 50 9.37 1.66 -1.00
N THR A 51 10.45 1.29 -0.33
CA THR A 51 10.76 -0.10 0.06
C THR A 51 9.69 -0.71 0.97
N ALA A 52 9.09 0.07 1.88
CA ALA A 52 7.98 -0.34 2.72
C ALA A 52 6.60 -0.29 2.03
N CYS A 53 6.52 0.19 0.79
CA CYS A 53 5.28 0.12 0.00
C CYS A 53 5.23 -1.24 -0.73
N PRO A 54 4.24 -2.13 -0.45
CA PRO A 54 4.18 -3.44 -1.09
C PRO A 54 4.10 -3.39 -2.63
N ALA A 55 3.56 -2.29 -3.16
CA ALA A 55 3.43 -1.97 -4.59
C ALA A 55 4.64 -1.23 -5.20
N ASP A 56 5.72 -0.99 -4.44
CA ASP A 56 6.96 -0.33 -4.88
C ASP A 56 6.74 1.08 -5.48
N THR A 57 5.88 1.88 -4.83
CA THR A 57 5.55 3.24 -5.29
C THR A 57 6.68 4.23 -5.00
N ASN A 58 7.15 4.93 -6.04
CA ASN A 58 8.18 5.97 -5.95
C ASN A 58 7.63 7.26 -5.29
N VAL A 59 7.52 7.20 -3.96
CA VAL A 59 7.00 8.26 -3.09
C VAL A 59 7.71 9.61 -3.29
N PRO A 60 9.06 9.70 -3.33
CA PRO A 60 9.72 10.99 -3.52
C PRO A 60 9.43 11.66 -4.86
N ALA A 61 9.32 10.89 -5.95
CA ALA A 61 9.07 11.46 -7.29
C ALA A 61 7.68 12.10 -7.38
N TYR A 62 6.64 11.44 -6.91
CA TYR A 62 5.29 12.01 -7.01
C TYR A 62 5.10 13.19 -6.04
N ILE A 63 5.69 13.16 -4.84
CA ILE A 63 5.64 14.29 -3.91
C ILE A 63 6.42 15.49 -4.46
N ARG A 64 7.59 15.29 -5.09
CA ARG A 64 8.27 16.36 -5.84
C ARG A 64 7.33 17.01 -6.86
N THR A 65 6.59 16.22 -7.64
CA THR A 65 5.67 16.81 -8.64
C THR A 65 4.49 17.58 -8.02
N ILE A 66 4.16 17.36 -6.73
CA ILE A 66 3.22 18.22 -5.98
C ILE A 66 3.90 19.54 -5.58
N MET A 67 5.17 19.52 -5.15
CA MET A 67 5.95 20.75 -4.90
C MET A 67 6.08 21.61 -6.17
N GLU A 68 6.16 20.98 -7.34
CA GLU A 68 6.16 21.62 -8.66
C GLU A 68 4.74 22.00 -9.16
N GLN A 69 3.68 21.77 -8.39
CA GLN A 69 2.27 22.00 -8.75
C GLN A 69 1.78 21.23 -10.00
N ARG A 70 2.44 20.11 -10.32
CA ARG A 70 2.13 19.21 -11.46
C ARG A 70 1.30 18.01 -11.01
N TYR A 71 0.13 18.27 -10.42
CA TYR A 71 -0.76 17.27 -9.81
C TYR A 71 -1.10 16.08 -10.72
N GLY A 72 -1.45 16.33 -11.99
CA GLY A 72 -1.67 15.26 -12.97
C GLY A 72 -0.44 14.36 -13.18
N ARG A 73 0.77 14.95 -13.26
CA ARG A 73 1.99 14.13 -13.36
C ARG A 73 2.29 13.35 -12.08
N SER A 74 1.92 13.88 -10.91
CA SER A 74 1.97 13.16 -9.64
C SER A 74 1.02 11.94 -9.63
N TYR A 75 -0.17 12.09 -10.22
CA TYR A 75 -1.13 11.01 -10.41
C TYR A 75 -0.61 9.92 -11.36
N GLU A 76 -0.05 10.30 -12.52
CA GLU A 76 0.63 9.35 -13.42
C GLU A 76 1.79 8.61 -12.73
N LEU A 77 2.64 9.31 -11.98
CA LEU A 77 3.78 8.72 -11.26
C LEU A 77 3.33 7.73 -10.16
N ASN A 78 2.16 7.93 -9.56
CA ASN A 78 1.55 6.90 -8.72
C ASN A 78 1.07 5.70 -9.53
N ARG A 79 0.41 5.92 -10.68
CA ARG A 79 -0.12 4.82 -11.52
C ARG A 79 0.94 3.89 -12.11
N LEU A 80 2.20 4.35 -12.25
CA LEU A 80 3.34 3.46 -12.58
C LEU A 80 3.54 2.31 -11.56
N ALA A 81 3.01 2.47 -10.36
CA ALA A 81 3.18 1.53 -9.25
C ALA A 81 1.88 1.03 -8.61
N ASN A 82 0.86 1.88 -8.56
CA ASN A 82 -0.44 1.65 -7.94
C ASN A 82 -1.55 2.19 -8.85
N VAL A 83 -2.34 1.31 -9.44
CA VAL A 83 -3.35 1.67 -10.45
C VAL A 83 -4.58 2.40 -9.87
N LEU A 84 -4.71 2.45 -8.54
CA LEU A 84 -5.79 3.11 -7.79
C LEU A 84 -5.25 4.23 -6.86
N PRO A 85 -4.65 5.30 -7.38
CA PRO A 85 -4.08 6.40 -6.59
C PRO A 85 -5.09 7.17 -5.72
N GLY A 86 -6.28 7.50 -6.23
CA GLY A 86 -7.32 8.22 -5.49
C GLY A 86 -7.94 7.39 -4.37
N VAL A 87 -8.09 6.07 -4.61
CA VAL A 87 -8.53 5.10 -3.59
C VAL A 87 -7.48 4.98 -2.49
N LEU A 88 -6.22 4.66 -2.83
CA LEU A 88 -5.13 4.59 -1.84
C LEU A 88 -4.64 5.97 -1.36
N GLY A 89 -5.29 7.06 -1.76
CA GLY A 89 -5.15 8.37 -1.12
C GLY A 89 -5.97 8.49 0.17
N ARG A 90 -7.04 7.70 0.27
CA ARG A 90 -8.01 7.70 1.39
C ARG A 90 -7.76 6.49 2.30
N ILE A 91 -7.97 5.29 1.78
CA ILE A 91 -8.11 4.04 2.56
C ILE A 91 -6.80 3.24 2.78
N CYS A 92 -5.63 3.81 2.48
CA CYS A 92 -4.38 3.04 2.54
C CYS A 92 -3.96 2.76 3.98
N SER A 93 -3.34 1.59 4.23
CA SER A 93 -2.74 1.18 5.51
C SER A 93 -1.48 1.96 5.91
N ARG A 94 -1.06 2.93 5.10
CA ARG A 94 0.04 3.89 5.33
C ARG A 94 1.41 3.28 5.73
N PRO A 95 1.86 2.08 5.25
CA PRO A 95 3.14 1.49 5.68
C PRO A 95 4.36 2.33 5.28
N CYS A 96 4.23 3.10 4.19
CA CYS A 96 5.22 4.08 3.75
C CYS A 96 5.39 5.29 4.69
N GLU A 97 4.39 5.60 5.53
CA GLU A 97 4.50 6.62 6.58
C GLU A 97 5.23 6.08 7.81
N ALA A 98 4.93 4.85 8.23
CA ALA A 98 5.62 4.18 9.33
C ALA A 98 7.14 4.03 9.08
N ALA A 99 7.53 3.83 7.82
CA ALA A 99 8.94 3.77 7.40
C ALA A 99 9.55 5.14 7.03
N CYS A 100 8.80 6.24 7.11
CA CYS A 100 9.25 7.54 6.65
C CYS A 100 10.40 8.09 7.52
N ARG A 101 11.52 8.46 6.89
CA ARG A 101 12.70 9.06 7.56
C ARG A 101 12.38 10.31 8.39
N HIS A 102 11.31 11.04 8.08
CA HIS A 102 10.89 12.19 8.89
C HIS A 102 10.24 11.79 10.23
N GLY A 103 9.77 10.54 10.36
CA GLY A 103 9.26 9.94 11.59
C GLY A 103 10.28 9.12 12.40
N TRP A 104 11.56 9.12 12.01
CA TRP A 104 12.62 8.46 12.77
C TRP A 104 12.91 9.23 14.09
N PRO A 105 13.46 8.58 15.13
CA PRO A 105 13.75 9.23 16.41
C PRO A 105 14.56 10.53 16.26
N GLY A 106 14.07 11.61 16.86
CA GLY A 106 14.67 12.95 16.75
C GLY A 106 14.33 13.75 15.48
N ASN A 107 13.56 13.19 14.54
CA ASN A 107 13.22 13.86 13.27
C ASN A 107 11.83 14.50 13.27
N GLY A 108 10.97 14.13 14.22
CA GLY A 108 9.59 14.61 14.34
C GLY A 108 8.58 13.57 13.83
N GLU A 109 7.51 14.05 13.19
CA GLU A 109 6.48 13.19 12.60
C GLU A 109 6.77 12.80 11.14
N PRO A 110 6.26 11.64 10.66
CA PRO A 110 6.32 11.27 9.25
C PRO A 110 5.57 12.26 8.34
N VAL A 111 5.93 12.26 7.05
CA VAL A 111 5.16 12.96 6.02
C VAL A 111 3.83 12.24 5.80
N ALA A 112 2.73 12.98 5.63
CA ALA A 112 1.40 12.41 5.34
C ALA A 112 1.29 11.95 3.85
N ILE A 113 2.06 10.93 3.51
CA ILE A 113 2.21 10.34 2.16
C ILE A 113 0.87 9.85 1.60
N CYS A 114 -0.05 9.36 2.44
CA CYS A 114 -1.40 8.98 2.04
C CYS A 114 -2.18 10.19 1.51
N HIS A 115 -2.25 11.26 2.30
CA HIS A 115 -2.98 12.47 1.95
C HIS A 115 -2.35 13.19 0.74
N LEU A 116 -1.02 13.16 0.59
CA LEU A 116 -0.35 13.68 -0.61
C LEU A 116 -0.70 12.88 -1.88
N LYS A 117 -0.94 11.57 -1.76
CA LYS A 117 -1.48 10.78 -2.89
C LYS A 117 -2.91 11.21 -3.24
N ARG A 118 -3.74 11.51 -2.24
CA ARG A 118 -5.06 12.11 -2.45
C ARG A 118 -4.96 13.48 -3.12
N VAL A 119 -4.04 14.36 -2.71
CA VAL A 119 -3.79 15.66 -3.37
C VAL A 119 -3.51 15.50 -4.87
N ALA A 120 -2.71 14.50 -5.27
CA ALA A 120 -2.46 14.21 -6.67
C ALA A 120 -3.72 13.76 -7.44
N ALA A 121 -4.62 13.02 -6.79
CA ALA A 121 -5.85 12.52 -7.41
C ALA A 121 -6.99 13.54 -7.43
N ASP A 122 -7.14 14.35 -6.39
CA ASP A 122 -8.25 15.29 -6.22
C ASP A 122 -7.97 16.61 -6.97
N HIS A 123 -6.71 17.06 -7.06
CA HIS A 123 -6.31 18.30 -7.76
C HIS A 123 -5.74 18.09 -9.18
N LYS A 124 -5.87 16.89 -9.75
CA LYS A 124 -5.59 16.70 -11.20
C LYS A 124 -6.66 17.43 -12.02
N GLN A 125 -6.27 18.00 -13.16
CA GLN A 125 -7.24 18.64 -14.06
C GLN A 125 -8.32 17.66 -14.52
N VAL A 126 -9.57 18.12 -14.61
CA VAL A 126 -10.68 17.33 -15.18
C VAL A 126 -10.33 16.96 -16.62
N GLY A 127 -10.45 15.68 -16.97
CA GLY A 127 -10.03 15.18 -18.28
C GLY A 127 -8.51 15.09 -18.49
N HIS A 128 -7.69 15.16 -17.43
CA HIS A 128 -6.25 14.94 -17.51
C HIS A 128 -5.93 13.60 -18.19
N ARG A 129 -5.26 13.69 -19.34
CA ARG A 129 -4.85 12.52 -20.13
C ARG A 129 -3.73 11.77 -19.41
N ILE A 130 -3.97 10.50 -19.17
CA ILE A 130 -3.06 9.56 -18.52
C ILE A 130 -2.27 8.84 -19.61
N THR A 131 -0.95 8.71 -19.44
CA THR A 131 -0.04 8.10 -20.43
C THR A 131 0.59 6.82 -19.90
N GLU A 132 0.45 5.72 -20.63
CA GLU A 132 1.17 4.46 -20.42
C GLU A 132 2.08 4.12 -21.61
N ASN A 133 3.17 3.42 -21.33
CA ASN A 133 3.94 2.74 -22.37
C ASN A 133 3.28 1.37 -22.61
N LEU A 134 2.83 1.12 -23.84
CA LEU A 134 2.19 -0.14 -24.23
C LEU A 134 3.13 -0.97 -25.09
N TYR A 135 3.22 -2.26 -24.81
CA TYR A 135 3.87 -3.24 -25.68
C TYR A 135 3.00 -3.58 -26.90
N THR A 136 3.64 -4.02 -27.98
CA THR A 136 2.97 -4.65 -29.13
C THR A 136 2.12 -5.84 -28.66
N PRO A 137 0.89 -6.02 -29.19
CA PRO A 137 0.04 -7.17 -28.88
C PRO A 137 0.77 -8.52 -29.05
N THR A 138 0.69 -9.37 -28.03
CA THR A 138 1.39 -10.67 -27.98
C THR A 138 0.55 -11.81 -28.55
N GLY A 139 -0.75 -11.59 -28.79
CA GLY A 139 -1.72 -12.62 -29.17
C GLY A 139 -2.07 -13.61 -28.05
N LYS A 140 -1.59 -13.38 -26.81
CA LYS A 140 -1.86 -14.24 -25.64
C LYS A 140 -3.08 -13.76 -24.89
N LYS A 141 -3.97 -14.70 -24.52
CA LYS A 141 -5.23 -14.45 -23.83
C LYS A 141 -5.16 -14.84 -22.36
N ILE A 142 -5.67 -13.99 -21.48
CA ILE A 142 -5.68 -14.21 -20.03
C ILE A 142 -7.07 -14.00 -19.45
N ALA A 143 -7.58 -14.99 -18.73
CA ALA A 143 -8.78 -14.85 -17.90
C ALA A 143 -8.39 -14.45 -16.46
N ILE A 144 -9.07 -13.47 -15.89
CA ILE A 144 -8.90 -13.04 -14.50
C ILE A 144 -10.23 -13.21 -13.76
N VAL A 145 -10.23 -13.98 -12.68
CA VAL A 145 -11.43 -14.28 -11.88
C VAL A 145 -11.48 -13.37 -10.66
N GLY A 146 -12.35 -12.36 -10.70
CA GLY A 146 -12.56 -11.33 -9.68
C GLY A 146 -11.99 -9.96 -10.07
N ALA A 147 -12.83 -8.93 -10.08
CA ALA A 147 -12.46 -7.53 -10.34
C ALA A 147 -12.09 -6.78 -9.05
N GLY A 148 -11.55 -7.47 -8.05
CA GLY A 148 -11.00 -6.87 -6.84
C GLY A 148 -9.65 -6.16 -7.09
N PRO A 149 -9.04 -5.54 -6.06
CA PRO A 149 -7.79 -4.77 -6.21
C PRO A 149 -6.64 -5.54 -6.87
N ALA A 150 -6.52 -6.84 -6.59
CA ALA A 150 -5.52 -7.71 -7.22
C ALA A 150 -5.83 -7.94 -8.71
N GLY A 151 -7.08 -8.27 -9.06
CA GLY A 151 -7.49 -8.50 -10.45
C GLY A 151 -7.37 -7.24 -11.31
N LEU A 152 -7.76 -6.07 -10.79
CA LEU A 152 -7.61 -4.78 -11.48
C LEU A 152 -6.13 -4.40 -11.72
N ALA A 153 -5.26 -4.64 -10.73
CA ALA A 153 -3.83 -4.37 -10.87
C ALA A 153 -3.14 -5.35 -11.84
N ALA A 154 -3.52 -6.63 -11.81
CA ALA A 154 -3.02 -7.61 -12.77
C ALA A 154 -3.51 -7.29 -14.20
N ALA A 155 -4.79 -6.98 -14.37
CA ALA A 155 -5.37 -6.64 -15.67
C ALA A 155 -4.66 -5.45 -16.32
N HIS A 156 -4.44 -4.37 -15.58
CA HIS A 156 -3.68 -3.22 -16.04
C HIS A 156 -2.25 -3.59 -16.47
N ASP A 157 -1.48 -4.21 -15.57
CA ASP A 157 -0.06 -4.48 -15.85
C ASP A 157 0.13 -5.53 -16.97
N LEU A 158 -0.76 -6.51 -17.09
CA LEU A 158 -0.78 -7.49 -18.21
C LEU A 158 -1.24 -6.87 -19.54
N THR A 159 -2.17 -5.91 -19.52
CA THR A 159 -2.61 -5.20 -20.73
C THR A 159 -1.52 -4.24 -21.23
N THR A 160 -0.79 -3.55 -20.33
CA THR A 160 0.38 -2.74 -20.73
C THR A 160 1.51 -3.58 -21.35
N LEU A 161 1.56 -4.87 -21.01
CA LEU A 161 2.45 -5.87 -21.60
C LEU A 161 1.96 -6.45 -22.94
N GLY A 162 0.80 -6.01 -23.44
CA GLY A 162 0.26 -6.41 -24.75
C GLY A 162 -0.50 -7.74 -24.74
N HIS A 163 -0.91 -8.25 -23.58
CA HIS A 163 -1.79 -9.40 -23.49
C HIS A 163 -3.26 -8.99 -23.67
N ASP A 164 -4.07 -9.89 -24.23
CA ASP A 164 -5.53 -9.78 -24.30
C ASP A 164 -6.12 -10.29 -22.97
N VAL A 165 -6.96 -9.48 -22.31
CA VAL A 165 -7.37 -9.71 -20.92
C VAL A 165 -8.88 -9.61 -20.76
N THR A 166 -9.49 -10.67 -20.24
CA THR A 166 -10.89 -10.70 -19.80
C THR A 166 -10.97 -10.85 -18.28
N ILE A 167 -11.66 -9.94 -17.59
CA ILE A 167 -12.03 -10.09 -16.18
C ILE A 167 -13.47 -10.65 -16.10
N PHE A 168 -13.64 -11.72 -15.33
CA PHE A 168 -14.93 -12.27 -14.93
C PHE A 168 -15.20 -11.86 -13.47
N GLU A 169 -16.34 -11.23 -13.20
CA GLU A 169 -16.72 -10.73 -11.87
C GLU A 169 -18.13 -11.22 -11.52
N ARG A 170 -18.29 -11.80 -10.33
CA ARG A 170 -19.56 -12.35 -9.84
C ARG A 170 -20.56 -11.26 -9.49
N GLU A 171 -20.08 -10.17 -8.88
CA GLU A 171 -20.94 -9.08 -8.43
C GLU A 171 -21.37 -8.16 -9.60
N LYS A 172 -22.43 -7.36 -9.39
CA LYS A 172 -22.96 -6.42 -10.41
C LYS A 172 -22.07 -5.21 -10.69
N ARG A 173 -20.99 -5.00 -9.90
CA ARG A 173 -20.04 -3.89 -10.06
C ARG A 173 -18.63 -4.39 -9.76
N PRO A 174 -17.60 -3.94 -10.50
CA PRO A 174 -16.21 -4.23 -10.18
C PRO A 174 -15.75 -3.56 -8.88
N GLY A 175 -14.53 -3.87 -8.44
CA GLY A 175 -13.86 -3.31 -7.26
C GLY A 175 -13.81 -4.25 -6.06
N GLY A 176 -14.59 -5.34 -6.04
CA GLY A 176 -14.66 -6.28 -4.93
C GLY A 176 -14.93 -5.56 -3.60
N MET A 177 -14.13 -5.83 -2.57
CA MET A 177 -14.30 -5.22 -1.24
C MET A 177 -14.14 -3.69 -1.21
N LEU A 178 -13.61 -3.04 -2.25
CA LEU A 178 -13.68 -1.57 -2.36
C LEU A 178 -15.13 -1.08 -2.52
N SER A 179 -15.92 -1.82 -3.31
CA SER A 179 -17.30 -1.47 -3.69
C SER A 179 -18.35 -2.04 -2.73
N TYR A 180 -17.98 -3.05 -1.94
CA TYR A 180 -18.92 -3.79 -1.06
C TYR A 180 -18.49 -3.87 0.41
N GLY A 181 -17.20 -3.78 0.73
CA GLY A 181 -16.70 -3.87 2.12
C GLY A 181 -16.46 -2.51 2.78
N ILE A 182 -16.13 -1.46 2.01
CA ILE A 182 -15.72 -0.15 2.54
C ILE A 182 -16.87 0.87 2.42
N PRO A 183 -17.26 1.57 3.52
CA PRO A 183 -18.32 2.59 3.50
C PRO A 183 -18.05 3.81 2.62
N GLU A 184 -19.13 4.41 2.10
CA GLU A 184 -19.05 5.53 1.14
C GLU A 184 -18.42 6.78 1.78
N PHE A 185 -18.66 7.00 3.07
CA PHE A 185 -18.06 8.09 3.86
C PHE A 185 -16.52 7.98 4.05
N ARG A 186 -15.90 6.88 3.57
CA ARG A 186 -14.44 6.69 3.46
C ARG A 186 -13.97 6.49 2.02
N LEU A 187 -14.86 6.12 1.11
CA LEU A 187 -14.55 5.83 -0.30
C LEU A 187 -15.77 6.13 -1.21
N PRO A 188 -15.88 7.36 -1.75
CA PRO A 188 -16.95 7.76 -2.65
C PRO A 188 -17.05 6.86 -3.90
N ARG A 189 -18.28 6.58 -4.34
CA ARG A 189 -18.56 5.59 -5.41
C ARG A 189 -18.27 6.10 -6.80
N ASP A 190 -18.47 7.39 -7.05
CA ASP A 190 -18.10 8.08 -8.28
C ASP A 190 -16.57 8.09 -8.48
N LEU A 191 -15.82 8.43 -7.43
CA LEU A 191 -14.36 8.33 -7.40
C LEU A 191 -13.91 6.89 -7.67
N LEU A 192 -14.49 5.92 -6.98
CA LEU A 192 -14.12 4.50 -7.14
C LEU A 192 -14.41 4.01 -8.57
N GLN A 193 -15.55 4.38 -9.16
CA GLN A 193 -15.86 4.04 -10.56
C GLN A 193 -14.87 4.69 -11.54
N LEU A 194 -14.50 5.96 -11.33
CA LEU A 194 -13.50 6.65 -12.15
C LEU A 194 -12.11 6.00 -12.04
N GLU A 195 -11.69 5.62 -10.83
CA GLU A 195 -10.40 4.96 -10.59
C GLU A 195 -10.36 3.54 -11.18
N ILE A 196 -11.43 2.77 -11.05
CA ILE A 196 -11.57 1.45 -11.71
C ILE A 196 -11.53 1.60 -13.24
N HIS A 197 -12.31 2.53 -13.80
CA HIS A 197 -12.27 2.82 -15.24
C HIS A 197 -10.86 3.17 -15.70
N ASN A 198 -10.17 4.06 -14.98
CA ASN A 198 -8.78 4.43 -15.27
C ASN A 198 -7.79 3.27 -15.15
N ALA A 199 -8.08 2.21 -14.40
CA ALA A 199 -7.26 0.99 -14.35
C ALA A 199 -7.48 0.07 -15.57
N ILE A 200 -8.72 -0.08 -16.05
CA ILE A 200 -9.08 -1.09 -17.08
C ILE A 200 -9.28 -0.54 -18.51
N ARG A 201 -9.31 0.79 -18.70
CA ARG A 201 -9.55 1.48 -19.99
C ARG A 201 -8.61 1.17 -21.17
N LEU A 202 -7.64 0.26 -21.01
CA LEU A 202 -6.63 -0.09 -22.02
C LEU A 202 -7.07 -1.23 -22.96
N GLY A 203 -8.35 -1.61 -22.93
CA GLY A 203 -8.93 -2.68 -23.77
C GLY A 203 -9.30 -3.96 -23.02
N VAL A 204 -9.28 -3.94 -21.68
CA VAL A 204 -9.72 -5.07 -20.85
C VAL A 204 -11.22 -5.29 -21.03
N ASP A 205 -11.63 -6.51 -21.36
CA ASP A 205 -13.03 -6.94 -21.35
C ASP A 205 -13.46 -7.24 -19.90
N LEU A 206 -14.62 -6.73 -19.46
CA LEU A 206 -15.12 -6.89 -18.09
C LEU A 206 -16.54 -7.46 -18.10
N LYS A 207 -16.67 -8.69 -17.63
CA LYS A 207 -17.92 -9.47 -17.57
C LYS A 207 -18.42 -9.56 -16.13
N THR A 208 -19.23 -8.59 -15.71
CA THR A 208 -19.91 -8.57 -14.39
C THR A 208 -21.15 -9.45 -14.36
N GLY A 209 -21.49 -9.99 -13.19
CA GLY A 209 -22.61 -10.92 -13.02
C GLY A 209 -22.30 -12.35 -13.46
N VAL A 210 -21.02 -12.72 -13.60
CA VAL A 210 -20.58 -14.05 -14.05
C VAL A 210 -19.86 -14.78 -12.92
N SER A 211 -20.49 -15.85 -12.42
CA SER A 211 -19.87 -16.77 -11.47
C SER A 211 -18.89 -17.71 -12.18
N ILE A 212 -17.71 -17.87 -11.59
CA ILE A 212 -16.75 -18.92 -11.93
C ILE A 212 -16.67 -19.88 -10.73
N GLY A 213 -16.91 -21.17 -10.94
CA GLY A 213 -16.92 -22.14 -9.86
C GLY A 213 -17.65 -23.46 -10.15
N SER A 214 -17.91 -24.23 -9.09
CA SER A 214 -18.43 -25.60 -9.15
C SER A 214 -19.96 -25.71 -9.21
N GLY A 215 -20.70 -24.60 -9.05
CA GLY A 215 -22.18 -24.57 -9.11
C GLY A 215 -22.76 -24.92 -10.48
N ALA A 216 -24.04 -25.26 -10.55
CA ALA A 216 -24.65 -25.80 -11.77
C ALA A 216 -24.58 -24.85 -12.99
N ASP A 217 -24.79 -23.56 -12.76
CA ASP A 217 -24.78 -22.51 -13.79
C ASP A 217 -23.44 -21.73 -13.87
N ASP A 218 -22.45 -22.10 -13.06
CA ASP A 218 -21.13 -21.45 -13.01
C ASP A 218 -20.23 -21.92 -14.17
N ILE A 219 -19.43 -21.02 -14.76
CA ILE A 219 -18.36 -21.39 -15.70
C ILE A 219 -17.23 -22.10 -14.93
N LYS A 220 -16.64 -23.17 -15.50
CA LYS A 220 -15.57 -23.93 -14.82
C LYS A 220 -14.19 -23.30 -15.03
N VAL A 221 -13.31 -23.44 -14.04
CA VAL A 221 -11.90 -23.06 -14.16
C VAL A 221 -11.21 -23.96 -15.20
N SER A 222 -11.61 -25.23 -15.30
CA SER A 222 -11.19 -26.12 -16.40
C SER A 222 -11.78 -25.78 -17.79
N ASP A 223 -12.80 -24.92 -17.88
CA ASP A 223 -13.22 -24.33 -19.17
C ASP A 223 -12.30 -23.17 -19.54
N LEU A 224 -12.06 -22.24 -18.61
CA LEU A 224 -11.16 -21.11 -18.80
C LEU A 224 -9.73 -21.57 -19.15
N LEU A 225 -9.22 -22.63 -18.53
CA LEU A 225 -7.92 -23.24 -18.84
C LEU A 225 -7.85 -23.93 -20.22
N ARG A 226 -8.98 -24.08 -20.93
CA ARG A 226 -9.04 -24.57 -22.32
C ARG A 226 -9.23 -23.46 -23.35
N GLU A 227 -9.80 -22.31 -22.95
CA GLU A 227 -10.09 -21.18 -23.83
C GLU A 227 -9.02 -20.05 -23.80
N PHE A 228 -8.25 -19.95 -22.72
CA PHE A 228 -7.24 -18.91 -22.48
C PHE A 228 -5.84 -19.53 -22.31
N ASP A 229 -4.79 -18.78 -22.65
CA ASP A 229 -3.40 -19.23 -22.45
C ASP A 229 -3.03 -19.32 -20.96
N ALA A 230 -3.64 -18.47 -20.12
CA ALA A 230 -3.48 -18.49 -18.66
C ALA A 230 -4.76 -18.04 -17.94
N VAL A 231 -4.93 -18.50 -16.71
CA VAL A 231 -6.02 -18.11 -15.81
C VAL A 231 -5.44 -17.59 -14.50
N LEU A 232 -5.98 -16.49 -13.98
CA LEU A 232 -5.59 -15.88 -12.71
C LEU A 232 -6.77 -15.82 -11.74
N LEU A 233 -6.64 -16.47 -10.58
CA LEU A 233 -7.61 -16.38 -9.49
C LEU A 233 -7.32 -15.16 -8.61
N ALA A 234 -8.27 -14.23 -8.52
CA ALA A 234 -8.18 -12.99 -7.75
C ALA A 234 -9.46 -12.74 -6.90
N THR A 235 -10.14 -13.83 -6.52
CA THR A 235 -11.41 -13.88 -5.77
C THR A 235 -11.31 -13.33 -4.34
N GLY A 236 -10.13 -13.41 -3.72
CA GLY A 236 -9.85 -12.90 -2.38
C GLY A 236 -10.45 -13.73 -1.24
N CYS A 237 -10.52 -13.14 -0.04
CA CYS A 237 -11.31 -13.69 1.05
C CYS A 237 -12.75 -13.22 0.92
N ALA A 238 -13.68 -14.15 0.68
CA ALA A 238 -15.07 -13.86 0.33
C ALA A 238 -16.09 -14.34 1.38
N ALA A 239 -15.64 -14.99 2.46
CA ALA A 239 -16.48 -15.47 3.55
C ALA A 239 -15.96 -15.01 4.91
N ALA A 240 -16.87 -14.80 5.86
CA ALA A 240 -16.53 -14.46 7.23
C ALA A 240 -15.90 -15.64 8.01
N ILE A 241 -15.28 -15.33 9.14
CA ILE A 241 -14.87 -16.33 10.14
C ILE A 241 -15.96 -16.38 11.23
N PRO A 242 -16.65 -17.52 11.44
CA PRO A 242 -17.66 -17.66 12.48
C PRO A 242 -17.13 -17.41 13.89
N LEU A 243 -17.99 -16.88 14.77
CA LEU A 243 -17.63 -16.49 16.13
C LEU A 243 -17.44 -17.74 17.03
N PRO A 244 -16.24 -18.02 17.56
CA PRO A 244 -16.03 -19.17 18.44
C PRO A 244 -16.60 -18.90 19.84
N LEU A 245 -17.65 -19.63 20.21
CA LEU A 245 -18.30 -19.58 21.52
C LEU A 245 -18.26 -20.95 22.22
N ARG A 246 -18.61 -20.99 23.52
CA ARG A 246 -18.69 -22.23 24.30
C ARG A 246 -19.90 -23.05 23.86
N GLY A 247 -19.72 -24.38 23.77
CA GLY A 247 -20.78 -25.34 23.44
C GLY A 247 -21.18 -25.42 21.96
N ILE A 248 -20.64 -24.54 21.11
CA ILE A 248 -20.93 -24.44 19.67
C ILE A 248 -19.79 -25.10 18.88
N ALA A 249 -20.07 -25.74 17.74
CA ALA A 249 -19.07 -26.48 16.99
C ALA A 249 -18.07 -25.54 16.29
N SER A 250 -16.80 -25.97 16.18
CA SER A 250 -15.73 -25.15 15.61
C SER A 250 -15.94 -24.90 14.10
N GLY A 251 -16.48 -23.74 13.76
CA GLY A 251 -16.78 -23.33 12.38
C GLY A 251 -18.28 -23.32 12.04
N GLU A 252 -19.15 -23.60 13.02
CA GLU A 252 -20.59 -23.40 12.94
C GLU A 252 -20.93 -21.90 12.94
N ASP A 253 -21.77 -21.45 12.01
CA ASP A 253 -22.16 -20.04 11.91
C ASP A 253 -23.52 -19.77 12.56
N ILE A 254 -23.45 -19.30 13.80
CA ILE A 254 -24.61 -18.92 14.62
C ILE A 254 -25.33 -17.66 14.12
N SER A 255 -24.68 -16.84 13.28
CA SER A 255 -25.29 -15.58 12.79
C SER A 255 -26.40 -15.82 11.76
N ALA A 256 -26.41 -16.99 11.11
CA ALA A 256 -27.53 -17.44 10.30
C ALA A 256 -28.77 -17.88 11.11
N SER A 257 -28.63 -18.04 12.43
CA SER A 257 -29.62 -18.72 13.30
C SER A 257 -30.23 -17.83 14.39
N VAL A 258 -29.75 -16.60 14.58
CA VAL A 258 -30.20 -15.70 15.66
C VAL A 258 -30.42 -14.29 15.11
N GLU A 259 -31.65 -13.77 15.24
CA GLU A 259 -31.98 -12.43 14.77
C GLU A 259 -31.15 -11.35 15.50
N ASN A 260 -30.74 -10.31 14.77
CA ASN A 260 -29.83 -9.24 15.22
C ASN A 260 -28.39 -9.69 15.56
N VAL A 261 -27.99 -10.92 15.23
CA VAL A 261 -26.58 -11.34 15.24
C VAL A 261 -26.12 -11.52 13.78
N GLU A 262 -25.19 -10.70 13.30
CA GLU A 262 -24.72 -10.77 11.90
C GLU A 262 -23.20 -10.75 11.78
N SER A 263 -22.68 -11.44 10.76
CA SER A 263 -21.34 -11.19 10.22
C SER A 263 -21.20 -9.72 9.80
N GLY A 264 -20.18 -9.04 10.32
CA GLY A 264 -19.86 -7.66 9.96
C GLY A 264 -19.35 -7.50 8.52
N LEU A 265 -18.89 -8.59 7.88
CA LEU A 265 -18.60 -8.58 6.46
C LEU A 265 -19.90 -8.52 5.65
N ASP A 266 -20.79 -9.47 5.91
CA ASP A 266 -22.01 -9.67 5.13
C ASP A 266 -23.02 -8.53 5.37
N PHE A 267 -23.05 -7.97 6.59
CA PHE A 267 -23.78 -6.74 6.94
C PHE A 267 -23.40 -5.57 6.02
N LEU A 268 -22.10 -5.33 5.82
CA LEU A 268 -21.58 -4.26 4.96
C LEU A 268 -21.80 -4.58 3.47
N VAL A 269 -21.58 -5.83 3.05
CA VAL A 269 -21.77 -6.27 1.65
C VAL A 269 -23.23 -6.12 1.23
N ALA A 270 -24.17 -6.57 2.06
CA ALA A 270 -25.61 -6.44 1.85
C ALA A 270 -26.05 -4.96 1.77
N LEU A 271 -25.61 -4.14 2.73
CA LEU A 271 -25.90 -2.70 2.73
C LEU A 271 -25.41 -2.03 1.43
N HIS A 272 -24.20 -2.37 0.96
CA HIS A 272 -23.66 -1.83 -0.28
C HIS A 272 -24.25 -2.44 -1.57
N ARG A 273 -24.90 -3.61 -1.49
CA ARG A 273 -25.79 -4.13 -2.55
C ARG A 273 -27.12 -3.37 -2.64
N GLY A 274 -27.45 -2.53 -1.64
CA GLY A 274 -28.67 -1.73 -1.57
C GLY A 274 -29.73 -2.30 -0.63
N GLU A 275 -29.39 -3.30 0.19
CA GLU A 275 -30.30 -3.90 1.16
C GLU A 275 -30.49 -2.98 2.37
N LYS A 276 -31.74 -2.85 2.85
CA LYS A 276 -32.07 -1.99 3.99
C LYS A 276 -31.73 -2.68 5.30
N LYS A 277 -30.53 -2.40 5.83
CA LYS A 277 -30.14 -2.79 7.19
C LYS A 277 -30.81 -1.91 8.25
N GLN A 278 -31.02 -2.50 9.42
CA GLN A 278 -31.42 -1.85 10.67
C GLN A 278 -30.49 -2.36 11.78
N VAL A 279 -30.42 -1.62 12.89
CA VAL A 279 -29.71 -2.02 14.11
C VAL A 279 -30.54 -1.55 15.32
N GLY A 280 -30.39 -2.21 16.46
CA GLY A 280 -31.00 -1.77 17.71
C GLY A 280 -30.28 -0.55 18.32
N ARG A 281 -30.72 -0.13 19.52
CA ARG A 281 -30.20 1.08 20.17
C ARG A 281 -28.78 0.89 20.68
N ARG A 282 -28.45 -0.33 21.11
CA ARG A 282 -27.15 -0.75 21.66
C ARG A 282 -26.50 -1.79 20.76
N VAL A 283 -25.38 -1.46 20.14
CA VAL A 283 -24.69 -2.35 19.18
C VAL A 283 -23.31 -2.73 19.69
N ALA A 284 -23.08 -4.04 19.87
CA ALA A 284 -21.76 -4.59 20.16
C ALA A 284 -21.08 -5.05 18.85
N VAL A 285 -19.84 -4.66 18.63
CA VAL A 285 -19.03 -5.10 17.49
C VAL A 285 -17.81 -5.87 17.99
N VAL A 286 -17.67 -7.14 17.65
CA VAL A 286 -16.52 -7.96 18.08
C VAL A 286 -15.48 -8.01 16.96
N GLY A 287 -14.37 -7.28 17.12
CA GLY A 287 -13.31 -7.24 16.11
C GLY A 287 -12.39 -6.03 16.26
N ALA A 288 -11.20 -6.10 15.65
CA ALA A 288 -10.19 -5.04 15.72
C ALA A 288 -9.67 -4.56 14.34
N GLY A 289 -10.17 -5.13 13.24
CA GLY A 289 -9.80 -4.68 11.88
C GLY A 289 -10.64 -3.49 11.41
N PHE A 290 -10.33 -2.97 10.22
CA PHE A 290 -11.13 -1.92 9.57
C PHE A 290 -12.63 -2.26 9.54
N THR A 291 -13.00 -3.50 9.20
CA THR A 291 -14.39 -3.99 9.21
C THR A 291 -15.12 -3.72 10.53
N ALA A 292 -14.44 -3.76 11.69
CA ALA A 292 -15.06 -3.48 12.98
C ALA A 292 -15.35 -1.99 13.19
N LEU A 293 -14.41 -1.12 12.80
CA LEU A 293 -14.61 0.33 12.84
C LEU A 293 -15.66 0.77 11.81
N ASP A 294 -15.62 0.19 10.60
CA ASP A 294 -16.60 0.44 9.54
C ASP A 294 -18.01 0.01 9.98
N CYS A 295 -18.17 -1.18 10.56
CA CYS A 295 -19.44 -1.63 11.17
C CYS A 295 -19.94 -0.66 12.24
N ALA A 296 -19.09 -0.26 13.18
CA ALA A 296 -19.49 0.64 14.27
C ALA A 296 -19.90 2.02 13.77
N ARG A 297 -19.16 2.59 12.81
CA ARG A 297 -19.45 3.91 12.22
C ARG A 297 -20.66 3.89 11.29
N VAL A 298 -20.96 2.75 10.66
CA VAL A 298 -22.23 2.51 9.96
C VAL A 298 -23.39 2.37 10.95
N ALA A 299 -23.24 1.63 12.04
CA ALA A 299 -24.28 1.49 13.07
C ALA A 299 -24.71 2.84 13.66
N LYS A 300 -23.76 3.74 13.95
CA LYS A 300 -24.06 5.13 14.35
C LYS A 300 -24.89 5.91 13.30
N ARG A 301 -24.66 5.68 12.01
CA ARG A 301 -25.41 6.30 10.89
C ARG A 301 -26.78 5.66 10.64
N LEU A 302 -26.98 4.41 11.08
CA LEU A 302 -28.28 3.73 11.10
C LEU A 302 -29.13 4.06 12.34
N GLY A 303 -28.64 4.93 13.23
CA GLY A 303 -29.39 5.44 14.38
C GLY A 303 -29.06 4.79 15.73
N ALA A 304 -28.06 3.91 15.82
CA ALA A 304 -27.64 3.35 17.11
C ALA A 304 -27.20 4.44 18.09
N GLU A 305 -27.73 4.40 19.31
CA GLU A 305 -27.42 5.36 20.39
C GLU A 305 -26.06 5.02 21.02
N GLU A 306 -25.90 3.76 21.44
CA GLU A 306 -24.69 3.21 22.06
C GLU A 306 -24.03 2.23 21.09
N VAL A 307 -22.75 2.41 20.80
CA VAL A 307 -21.98 1.50 19.93
C VAL A 307 -20.61 1.24 20.54
N ALA A 308 -20.29 -0.04 20.75
CA ALA A 308 -19.08 -0.48 21.42
C ALA A 308 -18.29 -1.49 20.57
N ILE A 309 -16.99 -1.27 20.43
CA ILE A 309 -16.06 -2.23 19.80
C ILE A 309 -15.35 -3.04 20.89
N HIS A 310 -15.55 -4.35 20.89
CA HIS A 310 -14.99 -5.28 21.86
C HIS A 310 -13.77 -5.98 21.26
N ILE A 311 -12.61 -5.77 21.89
CA ILE A 311 -11.33 -6.37 21.46
C ILE A 311 -10.71 -7.17 22.61
N ARG A 312 -10.09 -8.29 22.27
CA ARG A 312 -9.44 -9.19 23.25
C ARG A 312 -8.07 -8.75 23.75
N THR A 313 -7.52 -7.66 23.19
CA THR A 313 -6.23 -7.06 23.54
C THR A 313 -6.43 -5.63 24.07
N THR A 314 -5.35 -4.89 24.32
CA THR A 314 -5.38 -3.43 24.52
C THR A 314 -5.45 -2.69 23.18
N GLU A 315 -5.86 -1.42 23.22
CA GLU A 315 -6.05 -0.54 22.05
C GLU A 315 -4.76 -0.31 21.24
N GLU A 316 -3.60 -0.33 21.91
CA GLU A 316 -2.27 -0.19 21.31
C GLU A 316 -1.93 -1.26 20.24
N TYR A 317 -2.68 -2.37 20.20
CA TYR A 317 -2.50 -3.46 19.22
C TYR A 317 -3.61 -3.52 18.16
N ILE A 318 -4.47 -2.50 18.04
CA ILE A 318 -5.44 -2.41 16.94
C ILE A 318 -4.66 -2.21 15.61
N PRO A 319 -4.82 -3.10 14.61
CA PRO A 319 -4.13 -3.01 13.31
C PRO A 319 -4.76 -1.97 12.35
N VAL A 320 -5.05 -0.77 12.86
CA VAL A 320 -5.69 0.34 12.14
C VAL A 320 -4.96 1.65 12.44
N THR A 321 -4.99 2.59 11.50
CA THR A 321 -4.41 3.93 11.66
C THR A 321 -5.03 4.67 12.86
N LYS A 322 -4.19 5.35 13.66
CA LYS A 322 -4.63 6.11 14.85
C LYS A 322 -5.71 7.13 14.50
N ASP A 323 -5.60 7.73 13.33
CA ASP A 323 -6.51 8.74 12.79
C ASP A 323 -7.95 8.18 12.69
N GLU A 324 -8.13 6.98 12.15
CA GLU A 324 -9.46 6.32 12.04
C GLU A 324 -10.03 5.91 13.40
N ILE A 325 -9.16 5.50 14.35
CA ILE A 325 -9.56 5.21 15.73
C ILE A 325 -10.03 6.49 16.44
N HIS A 326 -9.36 7.61 16.19
CA HIS A 326 -9.74 8.93 16.71
C HIS A 326 -11.07 9.40 16.12
N GLU A 327 -11.27 9.30 14.81
CA GLU A 327 -12.53 9.67 14.16
C GLU A 327 -13.71 8.79 14.57
N ALA A 328 -13.50 7.48 14.77
CA ALA A 328 -14.54 6.59 15.34
C ALA A 328 -14.95 7.03 16.75
N LYS A 329 -13.98 7.37 17.62
CA LYS A 329 -14.23 7.89 18.98
C LYS A 329 -14.94 9.24 18.96
N ARG A 330 -14.59 10.14 18.03
CA ARG A 330 -15.30 11.42 17.84
C ARG A 330 -16.76 11.22 17.40
N GLU A 331 -17.05 10.16 16.64
CA GLU A 331 -18.41 9.74 16.26
C GLU A 331 -19.17 9.00 17.40
N GLY A 332 -18.58 8.91 18.60
CA GLY A 332 -19.21 8.36 19.80
C GLY A 332 -19.06 6.85 19.98
N VAL A 333 -18.18 6.19 19.21
CA VAL A 333 -17.92 4.74 19.35
C VAL A 333 -16.98 4.49 20.54
N SER A 334 -17.41 3.65 21.49
CA SER A 334 -16.54 3.19 22.58
C SER A 334 -15.63 2.04 22.11
N ILE A 335 -14.48 1.88 22.75
CA ILE A 335 -13.60 0.72 22.55
C ILE A 335 -13.32 0.08 23.89
N HIS A 336 -13.62 -1.21 24.00
CA HIS A 336 -13.51 -1.99 25.22
C HIS A 336 -12.47 -3.11 25.03
N GLY A 337 -11.28 -2.85 25.57
CA GLY A 337 -10.16 -3.77 25.54
C GLY A 337 -10.31 -4.97 26.48
N LEU A 338 -9.49 -5.98 26.22
CA LEU A 338 -9.35 -7.21 27.02
C LEU A 338 -10.64 -8.04 27.18
N ARG A 339 -11.59 -7.98 26.23
CA ARG A 339 -12.84 -8.77 26.25
C ARG A 339 -12.84 -9.86 25.16
N THR A 340 -13.17 -11.10 25.53
CA THR A 340 -13.39 -12.23 24.60
C THR A 340 -14.82 -12.73 24.80
N PRO A 341 -15.69 -12.81 23.77
CA PRO A 341 -17.04 -13.35 23.93
C PRO A 341 -16.98 -14.87 24.16
N VAL A 342 -17.94 -15.40 24.92
CA VAL A 342 -18.02 -16.82 25.27
C VAL A 342 -19.40 -17.44 25.09
N GLU A 343 -20.47 -16.64 25.05
CA GLU A 343 -21.86 -17.10 24.98
C GLU A 343 -22.76 -15.99 24.39
N LEU A 344 -23.81 -16.33 23.63
CA LEU A 344 -24.89 -15.39 23.31
C LEU A 344 -25.93 -15.42 24.43
N LEU A 345 -26.48 -14.27 24.80
CA LEU A 345 -27.55 -14.16 25.79
C LEU A 345 -28.88 -14.02 25.06
N LEU A 346 -29.73 -15.04 25.20
CA LEU A 346 -31.11 -15.02 24.72
C LEU A 346 -32.08 -14.74 25.88
N ASP A 347 -33.26 -14.21 25.54
CA ASP A 347 -34.42 -14.11 26.43
C ASP A 347 -35.28 -15.39 26.43
N ASP A 348 -36.35 -15.39 27.23
CA ASP A 348 -37.25 -16.55 27.40
C ASP A 348 -38.07 -16.88 26.13
N ALA A 349 -38.10 -16.01 25.12
CA ALA A 349 -38.70 -16.23 23.82
C ALA A 349 -37.66 -16.62 22.74
N GLY A 350 -36.37 -16.68 23.09
CA GLY A 350 -35.26 -16.94 22.17
C GLY A 350 -34.70 -15.70 21.47
N GLY A 351 -35.17 -14.49 21.81
CA GLY A 351 -34.70 -13.23 21.26
C GLY A 351 -33.31 -12.86 21.76
N PHE A 352 -32.47 -12.25 20.92
CA PHE A 352 -31.14 -11.79 21.29
C PHE A 352 -31.20 -10.57 22.24
N ARG A 353 -30.49 -10.63 23.37
CA ARG A 353 -30.44 -9.55 24.37
C ARG A 353 -29.05 -9.17 24.89
N GLY A 354 -27.99 -9.81 24.41
CA GLY A 354 -26.62 -9.49 24.82
C GLY A 354 -25.58 -10.57 24.55
N VAL A 355 -24.36 -10.33 25.02
CA VAL A 355 -23.23 -11.26 24.87
C VAL A 355 -22.53 -11.44 26.22
N LYS A 356 -22.22 -12.68 26.59
CA LYS A 356 -21.35 -12.95 27.74
C LYS A 356 -19.90 -12.84 27.31
N PHE A 357 -19.12 -12.04 28.02
CA PHE A 357 -17.69 -11.87 27.81
C PHE A 357 -16.90 -12.42 28.99
N VAL A 358 -15.68 -12.87 28.74
CA VAL A 358 -14.65 -13.13 29.76
C VAL A 358 -13.56 -12.06 29.65
N GLN A 359 -13.04 -11.59 30.80
CA GLN A 359 -11.90 -10.68 30.82
C GLN A 359 -10.62 -11.42 30.44
N ASN A 360 -9.67 -10.71 29.84
CA ASN A 360 -8.37 -11.23 29.46
C ASN A 360 -7.25 -10.47 30.18
N ARG A 361 -6.12 -11.14 30.37
CA ARG A 361 -4.82 -10.50 30.60
C ARG A 361 -3.96 -10.62 29.34
N LEU A 362 -3.08 -9.64 29.12
CA LEU A 362 -2.06 -9.76 28.08
C LEU A 362 -1.05 -10.85 28.46
N GLY A 363 -0.78 -11.74 27.51
CA GLY A 363 0.29 -12.73 27.59
C GLY A 363 1.55 -12.27 26.85
N GLY A 364 2.39 -13.25 26.51
CA GLY A 364 3.55 -13.04 25.65
C GLY A 364 3.15 -12.67 24.21
N TRP A 365 4.15 -12.61 23.34
CA TRP A 365 3.96 -12.41 21.91
C TRP A 365 3.63 -13.74 21.20
N ARG A 366 3.02 -13.66 20.03
CA ARG A 366 2.93 -14.74 19.04
C ARG A 366 3.98 -14.50 17.94
N SER A 367 4.29 -15.54 17.17
CA SER A 367 4.90 -15.36 15.86
C SER A 367 4.06 -14.38 15.02
N GLY A 368 4.72 -13.46 14.32
CA GLY A 368 4.05 -12.33 13.65
C GLY A 368 3.67 -11.15 14.55
N GLY A 369 4.26 -11.02 15.74
CA GLY A 369 4.22 -9.78 16.54
C GLY A 369 2.89 -9.42 17.20
N ARG A 370 1.86 -10.28 17.12
CA ARG A 370 0.58 -10.07 17.81
C ARG A 370 0.67 -10.52 19.27
N ARG A 371 0.09 -9.78 20.21
CA ARG A 371 -0.03 -10.23 21.62
C ARG A 371 -0.94 -11.44 21.75
N GLN A 372 -0.66 -12.25 22.76
CA GLN A 372 -1.59 -13.26 23.26
C GLN A 372 -2.61 -12.60 24.20
N ALA A 373 -3.89 -12.94 24.02
CA ALA A 373 -4.94 -12.69 25.00
C ALA A 373 -5.15 -14.00 25.78
N ILE A 374 -5.13 -13.93 27.11
CA ILE A 374 -5.32 -15.09 27.99
C ILE A 374 -6.56 -14.81 28.85
N PRO A 375 -7.65 -15.57 28.68
CA PRO A 375 -8.83 -15.45 29.54
C PRO A 375 -8.52 -15.61 31.02
N ILE A 376 -9.29 -14.93 31.86
CA ILE A 376 -9.27 -15.06 33.32
C ILE A 376 -10.51 -15.87 33.71
N GLU A 377 -10.31 -17.05 34.27
CA GLU A 377 -11.40 -17.94 34.70
C GLU A 377 -12.19 -17.30 35.86
N GLY A 378 -13.53 -17.39 35.83
CA GLY A 378 -14.41 -16.76 36.81
C GLY A 378 -14.53 -15.23 36.67
N SER A 379 -14.12 -14.67 35.52
CA SER A 379 -14.28 -13.24 35.19
C SER A 379 -15.38 -12.96 34.17
N GLU A 380 -16.26 -13.94 33.95
CA GLU A 380 -17.41 -13.85 33.07
C GLU A 380 -18.40 -12.77 33.52
N PHE A 381 -18.88 -11.97 32.57
CA PHE A 381 -19.89 -10.94 32.77
C PHE A 381 -20.76 -10.76 31.52
N ASP A 382 -22.00 -10.32 31.73
CA ASP A 382 -22.98 -10.11 30.67
C ASP A 382 -22.91 -8.66 30.14
N GLU A 383 -22.93 -8.49 28.83
CA GLU A 383 -23.01 -7.19 28.14
C GLU A 383 -24.35 -7.07 27.39
N PRO A 384 -25.32 -6.31 27.93
CA PRO A 384 -26.62 -6.12 27.28
C PRO A 384 -26.50 -5.31 25.98
N CYS A 385 -26.89 -5.91 24.86
CA CYS A 385 -26.94 -5.24 23.56
C CYS A 385 -28.07 -5.81 22.70
N ASP A 386 -28.54 -5.00 21.76
CA ASP A 386 -29.70 -5.27 20.91
C ASP A 386 -29.28 -5.79 19.53
N THR A 387 -27.98 -5.68 19.18
CA THR A 387 -27.40 -6.16 17.92
C THR A 387 -25.92 -6.51 18.13
N LEU A 388 -25.47 -7.62 17.53
CA LEU A 388 -24.09 -8.08 17.53
C LEU A 388 -23.54 -8.14 16.09
N LEU A 389 -22.45 -7.43 15.82
CA LEU A 389 -21.72 -7.48 14.54
C LEU A 389 -20.36 -8.18 14.70
N ILE A 390 -20.15 -9.27 13.96
CA ILE A 390 -18.99 -10.15 14.07
C ILE A 390 -17.94 -9.78 13.02
N ALA A 391 -16.87 -9.10 13.46
CA ALA A 391 -15.83 -8.52 12.60
C ALA A 391 -14.42 -9.08 12.91
N ILE A 392 -14.34 -10.39 13.21
CA ILE A 392 -13.11 -11.05 13.69
C ILE A 392 -12.13 -11.47 12.58
N GLY A 393 -12.57 -11.52 11.32
CA GLY A 393 -11.73 -11.82 10.16
C GLY A 393 -12.50 -12.41 8.98
N GLN A 394 -11.79 -12.72 7.91
CA GLN A 394 -12.31 -13.28 6.66
C GLN A 394 -11.43 -14.45 6.22
N LYS A 395 -12.01 -15.39 5.46
CA LYS A 395 -11.32 -16.57 4.91
C LYS A 395 -11.53 -16.69 3.40
N THR A 396 -10.63 -17.43 2.77
CA THR A 396 -10.79 -17.93 1.40
C THR A 396 -11.96 -18.91 1.30
N VAL A 397 -12.47 -19.11 0.09
CA VAL A 397 -13.39 -20.20 -0.25
C VAL A 397 -12.80 -20.94 -1.43
N THR A 398 -12.24 -22.11 -1.19
CA THR A 398 -11.50 -22.93 -2.17
C THR A 398 -12.37 -23.94 -2.89
N ASP A 399 -13.45 -24.38 -2.22
CA ASP A 399 -14.24 -25.55 -2.62
C ASP A 399 -15.20 -25.23 -3.79
N ILE A 400 -15.18 -23.97 -4.24
CA ILE A 400 -15.76 -23.52 -5.52
C ILE A 400 -14.93 -23.96 -6.73
N LEU A 401 -13.68 -24.39 -6.57
CA LEU A 401 -12.83 -24.77 -7.69
C LEU A 401 -13.15 -26.21 -8.15
N ASP A 402 -13.44 -26.38 -9.44
CA ASP A 402 -13.57 -27.69 -10.10
C ASP A 402 -12.22 -28.39 -10.34
N VAL A 403 -11.11 -27.68 -10.13
CA VAL A 403 -9.74 -28.17 -10.23
C VAL A 403 -9.07 -28.23 -8.85
N GLN A 404 -8.41 -29.35 -8.55
CA GLN A 404 -7.68 -29.51 -7.29
C GLN A 404 -6.39 -28.69 -7.30
N VAL A 405 -6.21 -27.82 -6.30
CA VAL A 405 -4.99 -27.02 -6.09
C VAL A 405 -4.40 -27.27 -4.69
N ASP A 406 -3.09 -27.10 -4.58
CA ASP A 406 -2.37 -27.16 -3.30
C ASP A 406 -2.79 -26.00 -2.40
N LEU A 407 -3.12 -26.31 -1.15
CA LEU A 407 -3.45 -25.32 -0.13
C LEU A 407 -2.37 -25.22 0.95
N ASP A 408 -2.28 -24.07 1.60
CA ASP A 408 -1.52 -23.91 2.83
C ASP A 408 -2.32 -24.41 4.06
N ARG A 409 -1.68 -24.38 5.24
CA ARG A 409 -2.30 -24.82 6.52
C ARG A 409 -3.46 -23.94 7.02
N TRP A 410 -3.79 -22.86 6.30
CA TRP A 410 -4.87 -21.92 6.62
C TRP A 410 -6.00 -21.99 5.57
N GLY A 411 -5.84 -22.75 4.49
CA GLY A 411 -6.81 -22.85 3.40
C GLY A 411 -6.62 -21.81 2.28
N ASN A 412 -5.50 -21.09 2.23
CA ASN A 412 -5.18 -20.23 1.09
C ASN A 412 -4.53 -21.05 -0.04
N VAL A 413 -4.67 -20.60 -1.28
CA VAL A 413 -4.03 -21.26 -2.44
C VAL A 413 -2.51 -21.08 -2.36
N ARG A 414 -1.78 -22.20 -2.41
CA ARG A 414 -0.32 -22.22 -2.39
C ARG A 414 0.25 -21.97 -3.79
N LEU A 415 1.33 -21.20 -3.85
CA LEU A 415 2.06 -20.91 -5.09
C LEU A 415 3.46 -21.54 -5.11
N GLY A 416 3.96 -21.83 -6.31
CA GLY A 416 5.37 -22.08 -6.61
C GLY A 416 6.22 -20.80 -6.68
N GLU A 417 7.53 -20.95 -6.91
CA GLU A 417 8.44 -19.80 -7.08
C GLU A 417 8.19 -19.02 -8.37
N ASP A 418 7.60 -19.66 -9.37
CA ASP A 418 7.04 -19.08 -10.60
C ASP A 418 5.70 -18.35 -10.39
N GLY A 419 5.07 -18.51 -9.22
CA GLY A 419 3.75 -17.96 -8.93
C GLY A 419 2.56 -18.73 -9.52
N MET A 420 2.77 -19.89 -10.13
CA MET A 420 1.67 -20.80 -10.49
C MET A 420 1.17 -21.55 -9.25
N THR A 421 -0.08 -22.03 -9.33
CA THR A 421 -0.59 -23.08 -8.44
C THR A 421 0.01 -24.44 -8.83
N SER A 422 -0.41 -25.54 -8.19
CA SER A 422 -0.05 -26.89 -8.66
C SER A 422 -0.73 -27.31 -9.98
N VAL A 423 -1.64 -26.49 -10.53
CA VAL A 423 -2.21 -26.66 -11.87
C VAL A 423 -1.46 -25.74 -12.87
N PRO A 424 -0.82 -26.29 -13.92
CA PRO A 424 -0.12 -25.48 -14.92
C PRO A 424 -1.03 -24.47 -15.63
N GLY A 425 -0.53 -23.25 -15.85
CA GLY A 425 -1.29 -22.14 -16.45
C GLY A 425 -2.31 -21.47 -15.52
N LEU A 426 -2.54 -22.02 -14.33
CA LEU A 426 -3.39 -21.43 -13.30
C LEU A 426 -2.53 -20.71 -12.24
N PHE A 427 -2.72 -19.41 -12.13
CA PHE A 427 -2.06 -18.51 -11.19
C PHE A 427 -3.07 -18.01 -10.13
N SER A 428 -2.60 -17.47 -9.00
CA SER A 428 -3.46 -16.89 -7.96
C SER A 428 -2.83 -15.65 -7.32
N ALA A 429 -3.64 -14.64 -6.96
CA ALA A 429 -3.17 -13.34 -6.49
C ALA A 429 -3.95 -12.77 -5.28
N GLY A 430 -3.31 -11.82 -4.60
CA GLY A 430 -3.89 -11.08 -3.48
C GLY A 430 -4.30 -11.98 -2.32
N ASP A 431 -5.44 -11.67 -1.72
CA ASP A 431 -5.94 -12.29 -0.49
C ASP A 431 -6.32 -13.78 -0.66
N PHE A 432 -6.49 -14.28 -1.89
CA PHE A 432 -6.74 -15.71 -2.15
C PHE A 432 -5.48 -16.58 -1.93
N VAL A 433 -4.30 -15.94 -1.83
CA VAL A 433 -3.01 -16.54 -1.48
C VAL A 433 -2.52 -16.06 -0.11
N ASN A 434 -2.68 -14.76 0.18
CA ASN A 434 -2.12 -14.13 1.37
C ASN A 434 -3.00 -14.29 2.63
N GLY A 435 -4.25 -14.73 2.46
CA GLY A 435 -5.32 -14.45 3.42
C GLY A 435 -5.71 -12.96 3.43
N ALA A 436 -6.66 -12.59 4.30
CA ALA A 436 -7.19 -11.23 4.36
C ALA A 436 -6.09 -10.19 4.66
N SER A 437 -5.83 -9.31 3.70
CA SER A 437 -4.70 -8.37 3.68
C SER A 437 -5.15 -6.92 3.41
N THR A 438 -4.22 -5.99 3.22
CA THR A 438 -4.55 -4.60 2.86
C THR A 438 -4.52 -4.38 1.34
N VAL A 439 -5.33 -3.44 0.85
CA VAL A 439 -5.50 -3.16 -0.60
C VAL A 439 -4.16 -2.93 -1.32
N VAL A 440 -3.18 -2.31 -0.66
CA VAL A 440 -1.84 -2.08 -1.23
C VAL A 440 -0.98 -3.35 -1.31
N GLU A 441 -1.20 -4.32 -0.42
CA GLU A 441 -0.57 -5.65 -0.47
C GLU A 441 -1.18 -6.50 -1.59
N ALA A 442 -2.50 -6.49 -1.76
CA ALA A 442 -3.19 -7.15 -2.86
C ALA A 442 -2.71 -6.64 -4.24
N VAL A 443 -2.65 -5.30 -4.41
CA VAL A 443 -2.06 -4.66 -5.60
C VAL A 443 -0.58 -5.05 -5.76
N GLY A 444 0.20 -4.94 -4.68
CA GLY A 444 1.64 -5.23 -4.70
C GLY A 444 2.00 -6.69 -4.98
N HIS A 445 1.13 -7.63 -4.62
CA HIS A 445 1.27 -9.04 -4.98
C HIS A 445 0.94 -9.25 -6.47
N ALA A 446 -0.23 -8.78 -6.92
CA ALA A 446 -0.69 -8.95 -8.31
C ALA A 446 0.32 -8.41 -9.35
N ARG A 447 0.94 -7.25 -9.09
CA ARG A 447 1.93 -6.66 -10.01
C ARG A 447 3.23 -7.46 -10.08
N LYS A 448 3.68 -8.03 -8.96
CA LYS A 448 4.84 -8.95 -8.95
C LYS A 448 4.54 -10.24 -9.71
N LEU A 449 3.31 -10.74 -9.59
CA LEU A 449 2.85 -11.94 -10.30
C LEU A 449 2.72 -11.70 -11.81
N SER A 450 2.24 -10.53 -12.24
CA SER A 450 2.08 -10.18 -13.65
C SER A 450 3.40 -10.28 -14.45
N VAL A 451 4.53 -9.96 -13.82
CA VAL A 451 5.88 -10.14 -14.43
C VAL A 451 6.23 -11.63 -14.62
N LYS A 452 5.79 -12.51 -13.71
CA LYS A 452 6.02 -13.95 -13.83
C LYS A 452 5.08 -14.59 -14.87
N MET A 453 3.81 -14.19 -14.88
CA MET A 453 2.83 -14.61 -15.89
C MET A 453 3.30 -14.23 -17.31
N ASP A 454 3.78 -13.00 -17.50
CA ASP A 454 4.43 -12.56 -18.74
C ASP A 454 5.61 -13.45 -19.13
N THR A 455 6.53 -13.68 -18.20
CA THR A 455 7.74 -14.50 -18.42
C THR A 455 7.38 -15.94 -18.82
N TRP A 456 6.32 -16.51 -18.23
CA TRP A 456 5.80 -17.83 -18.58
C TRP A 456 5.10 -17.85 -19.95
N LEU A 457 4.17 -16.90 -20.20
CA LEU A 457 3.43 -16.77 -21.47
C LEU A 457 4.34 -16.54 -22.68
N MET A 458 5.44 -15.82 -22.48
CA MET A 458 6.37 -15.41 -23.54
C MET A 458 7.65 -16.25 -23.59
N GLY A 459 7.84 -17.19 -22.65
CA GLY A 459 9.02 -18.05 -22.56
C GLY A 459 10.35 -17.34 -22.27
N ARG A 460 10.34 -16.03 -21.94
CA ARG A 460 11.52 -15.22 -21.63
C ARG A 460 11.16 -14.01 -20.76
N GLU A 461 12.12 -13.52 -19.98
CA GLU A 461 12.01 -12.20 -19.35
C GLU A 461 11.95 -11.11 -20.44
N ARG A 462 10.99 -10.17 -20.33
CA ARG A 462 10.84 -9.01 -21.23
C ARG A 462 11.21 -7.66 -20.60
N ARG A 463 11.42 -7.61 -19.28
CA ARG A 463 11.75 -6.40 -18.51
C ARG A 463 12.68 -6.72 -17.34
N LYS A 464 13.85 -6.09 -17.29
CA LYS A 464 14.81 -6.18 -16.18
C LYS A 464 14.66 -5.00 -15.22
N LYS A 465 14.75 -5.25 -13.91
CA LYS A 465 14.78 -4.19 -12.89
C LYS A 465 16.17 -3.54 -12.84
N VAL A 466 16.22 -2.23 -13.02
CA VAL A 466 17.46 -1.41 -13.02
C VAL A 466 17.27 -0.17 -12.15
N VAL A 467 18.36 0.51 -11.80
CA VAL A 467 18.30 1.88 -11.27
C VAL A 467 18.54 2.86 -12.41
N LYS A 468 17.56 3.72 -12.68
CA LYS A 468 17.74 4.89 -13.54
C LYS A 468 18.34 6.02 -12.72
N ILE A 469 19.49 6.52 -13.14
CA ILE A 469 20.28 7.52 -12.43
C ILE A 469 20.39 8.75 -13.32
N SER A 470 19.81 9.86 -12.88
CA SER A 470 19.79 11.13 -13.60
C SER A 470 20.47 12.22 -12.77
N SER A 471 21.26 13.10 -13.40
CA SER A 471 21.77 14.30 -12.74
C SER A 471 20.65 15.24 -12.28
N VAL A 472 20.96 16.06 -11.26
CA VAL A 472 20.08 17.12 -10.73
C VAL A 472 20.92 18.37 -10.50
N ASP A 473 20.62 19.46 -11.21
CA ASP A 473 21.47 20.65 -11.25
C ASP A 473 21.51 21.43 -9.93
N GLU A 474 20.39 21.42 -9.18
CA GLU A 474 20.24 22.18 -7.92
C GLU A 474 19.41 21.45 -6.82
N PRO A 475 19.64 21.77 -5.53
CA PRO A 475 18.84 21.27 -4.41
C PRO A 475 17.40 21.79 -4.41
N LEU A 476 16.42 20.88 -4.53
CA LEU A 476 15.00 21.24 -4.47
C LEU A 476 14.47 21.50 -3.03
N ARG A 477 15.20 21.09 -1.98
CA ARG A 477 14.81 21.33 -0.58
C ARG A 477 15.63 22.47 0.02
N GLN A 478 14.97 23.32 0.81
CA GLN A 478 15.60 24.36 1.62
C GLN A 478 15.60 23.97 3.11
N ARG A 479 16.55 24.47 3.90
CA ARG A 479 16.63 24.22 5.36
C ARG A 479 15.40 24.76 6.12
N SER A 480 14.72 25.77 5.58
CA SER A 480 13.44 26.27 6.09
C SER A 480 12.33 25.21 6.13
N PHE A 481 12.37 24.20 5.26
CA PHE A 481 11.31 23.19 5.15
C PHE A 481 11.34 22.17 6.30
N ASP A 482 12.41 22.12 7.10
CA ASP A 482 12.51 21.23 8.26
C ASP A 482 11.66 21.70 9.45
N PHE A 483 11.20 22.96 9.43
CA PHE A 483 10.39 23.57 10.48
C PHE A 483 8.88 23.60 10.15
N ILE A 484 8.46 22.93 9.06
CA ILE A 484 7.06 22.84 8.67
C ILE A 484 6.38 21.72 9.48
N PRO A 485 5.38 22.03 10.32
CA PRO A 485 4.64 21.02 11.08
C PRO A 485 3.81 20.14 10.14
N ARG A 486 3.45 18.93 10.58
CA ARG A 486 2.56 18.06 9.80
C ARG A 486 1.20 18.72 9.65
N GLN A 487 0.62 18.65 8.46
CA GLN A 487 -0.69 19.23 8.19
C GLN A 487 -1.78 18.23 8.65
N GLU A 488 -2.64 18.63 9.58
CA GLU A 488 -3.78 17.81 10.00
C GLU A 488 -4.79 17.67 8.86
N MET A 489 -5.46 16.51 8.77
CA MET A 489 -6.51 16.28 7.76
C MET A 489 -7.77 17.07 8.12
N PRO A 490 -8.27 17.97 7.27
CA PRO A 490 -9.58 18.59 7.46
C PRO A 490 -10.67 17.51 7.43
N THR A 491 -11.59 17.56 8.41
CA THR A 491 -12.68 16.58 8.53
C THR A 491 -14.02 17.29 8.76
N GLU A 492 -15.10 16.70 8.25
CA GLU A 492 -16.43 17.31 8.38
C GLU A 492 -16.90 17.48 9.83
N PRO A 493 -17.72 18.49 10.16
CA PRO A 493 -18.31 18.67 11.49
C PRO A 493 -19.14 17.46 11.94
N LEU A 494 -18.99 17.05 13.20
CA LEU A 494 -19.67 15.85 13.74
C LEU A 494 -21.20 15.91 13.67
N SER A 495 -21.77 17.12 13.66
CA SER A 495 -23.20 17.39 13.47
C SER A 495 -23.74 16.95 12.11
N GLU A 496 -22.90 16.92 11.07
CA GLU A 496 -23.33 16.73 9.67
C GLU A 496 -23.10 15.28 9.20
N ARG A 497 -22.01 14.64 9.68
CA ARG A 497 -21.62 13.25 9.36
C ARG A 497 -22.67 12.17 9.62
N VAL A 498 -23.56 12.40 10.58
CA VAL A 498 -24.63 11.46 10.98
C VAL A 498 -25.91 11.73 10.19
N GLN A 499 -26.11 12.96 9.71
CA GLN A 499 -27.26 13.35 8.88
C GLN A 499 -27.09 12.89 7.43
N SER A 500 -25.86 12.95 6.90
CA SER A 500 -25.52 12.46 5.57
C SER A 500 -24.74 11.14 5.64
N GLY A 501 -25.43 10.01 5.47
CA GLY A 501 -24.86 8.67 5.60
C GLY A 501 -23.72 8.33 4.60
N SER A 502 -23.57 9.10 3.53
CA SER A 502 -22.58 8.89 2.46
C SER A 502 -21.55 10.04 2.29
N MET A 503 -21.64 11.12 3.08
CA MET A 503 -20.70 12.25 3.02
C MET A 503 -19.28 11.81 3.41
N GLU A 504 -18.27 12.17 2.61
CA GLU A 504 -16.88 11.81 2.88
C GLU A 504 -16.37 12.53 4.15
N VAL A 505 -15.83 11.79 5.13
CA VAL A 505 -15.44 12.37 6.43
C VAL A 505 -14.09 13.08 6.38
N GLU A 506 -13.11 12.53 5.64
CA GLU A 506 -11.88 13.25 5.31
C GLU A 506 -12.16 14.15 4.09
N MET A 507 -11.89 15.45 4.21
CA MET A 507 -12.12 16.42 3.12
C MET A 507 -10.91 16.57 2.18
N GLY A 508 -9.76 16.04 2.57
CA GLY A 508 -8.51 16.20 1.85
C GLY A 508 -7.82 17.54 2.12
N TYR A 509 -6.60 17.67 1.62
CA TYR A 509 -5.88 18.95 1.65
C TYR A 509 -6.28 19.80 0.45
N ASP A 510 -6.37 21.12 0.67
CA ASP A 510 -6.35 22.09 -0.43
C ASP A 510 -4.96 22.20 -1.07
N LEU A 511 -4.83 23.05 -2.09
CA LEU A 511 -3.55 23.28 -2.80
C LEU A 511 -2.44 23.81 -1.88
N LYS A 512 -2.77 24.52 -0.80
CA LYS A 512 -1.84 25.15 0.13
C LYS A 512 -1.33 24.14 1.17
N LEU A 513 -2.24 23.46 1.87
CA LEU A 513 -1.94 22.37 2.81
C LEU A 513 -1.16 21.26 2.09
N GLY A 514 -1.59 20.89 0.87
CA GLY A 514 -0.90 19.90 0.04
C GLY A 514 0.51 20.32 -0.35
N LEU A 515 0.75 21.62 -0.59
CA LEU A 515 2.08 22.15 -0.88
C LEU A 515 2.98 22.22 0.36
N GLU A 516 2.48 22.64 1.52
CA GLU A 516 3.26 22.65 2.77
C GLU A 516 3.62 21.23 3.23
N GLU A 517 2.69 20.27 3.17
CA GLU A 517 3.01 18.88 3.50
C GLU A 517 3.98 18.25 2.48
N ALA A 518 3.86 18.60 1.19
CA ALA A 518 4.82 18.13 0.17
C ALA A 518 6.25 18.63 0.45
N LYS A 519 6.41 19.89 0.90
CA LYS A 519 7.72 20.45 1.30
C LYS A 519 8.37 19.69 2.44
N ARG A 520 7.62 18.97 3.31
CA ARG A 520 8.21 18.14 4.38
C ARG A 520 9.01 16.95 3.86
N CYS A 521 8.85 16.53 2.60
CA CYS A 521 9.63 15.42 2.05
C CYS A 521 11.13 15.72 1.92
N TYR A 522 12.00 14.88 2.53
CA TYR A 522 13.45 14.95 2.35
C TYR A 522 13.94 14.56 0.94
N LEU A 523 13.03 14.22 0.01
CA LEU A 523 13.34 13.78 -1.35
C LEU A 523 14.42 12.69 -1.36
N CYS A 524 14.16 11.60 -0.64
CA CYS A 524 15.14 10.58 -0.28
C CYS A 524 15.85 9.88 -1.46
N TYR A 525 15.23 9.90 -2.64
CA TYR A 525 15.79 9.42 -3.92
C TYR A 525 16.89 10.32 -4.53
N HIS A 526 17.12 11.50 -3.96
CA HIS A 526 18.27 12.35 -4.28
C HIS A 526 19.46 11.86 -3.44
N LYS A 527 20.41 11.24 -4.12
CA LYS A 527 21.72 10.84 -3.62
C LYS A 527 22.65 12.05 -3.75
N TYR A 528 23.31 12.42 -2.66
CA TYR A 528 24.39 13.41 -2.65
C TYR A 528 25.71 12.64 -2.59
N GLU A 529 26.63 12.96 -3.49
CA GLU A 529 27.92 12.27 -3.62
C GLU A 529 29.03 13.31 -3.72
N ILE A 530 30.18 13.02 -3.12
CA ILE A 530 31.39 13.86 -3.20
C ILE A 530 32.36 13.13 -4.13
N ASP A 531 32.70 13.77 -5.24
CA ASP A 531 33.86 13.37 -6.04
C ASP A 531 35.13 13.63 -5.20
N VAL A 532 35.84 12.54 -4.89
CA VAL A 532 37.05 12.52 -4.07
C VAL A 532 38.27 13.07 -4.79
N ASP A 533 38.36 12.90 -6.11
CA ASP A 533 39.48 13.37 -6.93
C ASP A 533 39.46 14.90 -7.05
N ASN A 534 38.25 15.48 -7.09
CA ASN A 534 38.03 16.93 -7.04
C ASN A 534 37.81 17.48 -5.62
N CYS A 535 38.04 16.70 -4.56
CA CYS A 535 37.89 17.14 -3.18
C CYS A 535 39.20 17.74 -2.63
N THR A 536 39.19 19.02 -2.26
CA THR A 536 40.33 19.67 -1.59
C THR A 536 40.36 19.46 -0.07
N TYR A 537 39.51 18.57 0.47
CA TYR A 537 39.38 18.26 1.90
C TYR A 537 39.19 19.49 2.82
N CYS A 538 38.72 20.62 2.28
CA CYS A 538 38.59 21.91 2.98
C CYS A 538 37.52 21.99 4.08
N ARG A 539 36.87 20.87 4.44
CA ARG A 539 35.86 20.70 5.52
C ARG A 539 34.59 21.58 5.48
N ALA A 540 34.54 22.64 4.67
CA ALA A 540 33.41 23.58 4.59
C ALA A 540 32.04 22.90 4.37
N CYS A 541 31.99 21.76 3.66
CA CYS A 541 30.77 20.96 3.49
C CYS A 541 30.26 20.34 4.80
N ILE A 542 31.16 19.90 5.69
CA ILE A 542 30.87 19.33 7.02
C ILE A 542 30.40 20.45 7.96
N GLU A 543 31.07 21.60 7.94
CA GLU A 543 30.79 22.71 8.86
C GLU A 543 29.42 23.36 8.64
N VAL A 544 28.91 23.36 7.40
CA VAL A 544 27.54 23.81 7.11
C VAL A 544 26.50 22.68 7.12
N ALA A 545 26.89 21.44 7.45
CA ALA A 545 25.95 20.33 7.51
C ALA A 545 25.07 20.47 8.78
N PRO A 546 23.74 20.63 8.65
CA PRO A 546 22.86 20.84 9.81
C PRO A 546 22.58 19.54 10.61
N ARG A 547 23.30 18.46 10.30
CA ARG A 547 23.30 17.13 10.91
C ARG A 547 24.68 16.51 10.72
N ASN A 548 25.01 15.51 11.52
CA ASN A 548 26.22 14.68 11.40
C ASN A 548 26.13 13.69 10.21
N CYS A 549 25.83 14.21 9.01
CA CYS A 549 25.56 13.44 7.79
C CYS A 549 26.66 13.56 6.73
N ILE A 550 27.75 14.27 7.01
CA ILE A 550 28.94 14.29 6.16
C ILE A 550 30.12 13.90 7.05
N LYS A 551 30.79 12.82 6.65
CA LYS A 551 31.74 12.05 7.47
C LYS A 551 33.12 12.11 6.85
N MET A 552 34.15 12.03 7.69
CA MET A 552 35.49 11.65 7.27
C MET A 552 35.56 10.12 7.41
N VAL A 553 35.99 9.39 6.38
CA VAL A 553 36.01 7.93 6.40
C VAL A 553 37.35 7.36 5.94
N GLU A 554 37.77 6.26 6.56
CA GLU A 554 38.89 5.42 6.13
C GLU A 554 38.45 4.53 4.95
N GLY A 555 37.18 4.09 4.97
CA GLY A 555 36.57 3.29 3.92
C GLY A 555 35.09 2.99 4.16
N VAL A 556 34.53 2.09 3.35
CA VAL A 556 33.17 1.56 3.50
C VAL A 556 33.22 0.04 3.29
N ASP A 557 32.57 -0.72 4.18
CA ASP A 557 32.46 -2.17 4.02
C ASP A 557 31.69 -2.50 2.73
N ILE A 558 31.96 -3.65 2.11
CA ILE A 558 31.10 -4.24 1.09
C ILE A 558 30.52 -5.54 1.64
N LYS A 559 29.20 -5.67 1.63
CA LYS A 559 28.47 -6.86 2.07
C LYS A 559 28.66 -8.02 1.06
N PRO A 560 28.46 -9.29 1.45
CA PRO A 560 28.54 -10.44 0.53
C PRO A 560 27.57 -10.42 -0.66
N ASP A 561 26.51 -9.60 -0.62
CA ASP A 561 25.58 -9.37 -1.73
C ASP A 561 26.01 -8.23 -2.68
N GLY A 562 27.21 -7.68 -2.46
CA GLY A 562 27.77 -6.54 -3.21
C GLY A 562 27.25 -5.17 -2.77
N THR A 563 26.33 -5.07 -1.81
CA THR A 563 25.83 -3.77 -1.33
C THR A 563 26.81 -3.09 -0.36
N TYR A 564 26.73 -1.76 -0.20
CA TYR A 564 27.51 -1.04 0.82
C TYR A 564 27.14 -1.50 2.24
N GLY A 565 28.11 -1.72 3.11
CA GLY A 565 27.95 -2.01 4.53
C GLY A 565 28.11 -0.76 5.39
N LYS A 566 28.89 -0.82 6.48
CA LYS A 566 29.08 0.34 7.36
C LYS A 566 30.16 1.28 6.82
N LEU A 567 30.02 2.55 7.15
CA LEU A 567 31.09 3.54 7.02
C LEU A 567 32.12 3.34 8.15
N GLN A 568 33.40 3.34 7.79
CA GLN A 568 34.51 3.29 8.74
C GLN A 568 34.92 4.74 9.01
N GLU A 569 34.34 5.39 10.03
CA GLU A 569 34.61 6.80 10.33
C GLU A 569 36.03 7.03 10.84
N ALA A 570 36.76 7.95 10.20
CA ALA A 570 38.14 8.31 10.54
C ALA A 570 38.18 9.35 11.67
N SER A 571 38.89 9.05 12.76
CA SER A 571 39.12 10.02 13.84
C SER A 571 40.39 10.87 13.67
N GLU A 572 41.33 10.42 12.83
CA GLU A 572 42.65 11.02 12.63
C GLU A 572 42.83 11.40 11.15
N TRP A 573 43.46 12.55 10.88
CA TRP A 573 43.40 13.20 9.55
C TRP A 573 44.23 12.45 8.48
N ASP A 574 45.31 11.80 8.90
CA ASP A 574 46.19 10.95 8.08
C ASP A 574 45.52 9.64 7.60
N LYS A 575 44.36 9.29 8.19
CA LYS A 575 43.58 8.09 7.82
C LYS A 575 42.37 8.40 6.94
N VAL A 576 42.10 9.67 6.63
CA VAL A 576 40.92 10.08 5.85
C VAL A 576 41.11 9.73 4.37
N GLY A 577 40.58 8.57 3.96
CA GLY A 577 40.53 8.14 2.56
C GLY A 577 39.46 8.87 1.73
N ALA A 578 38.39 9.36 2.37
CA ALA A 578 37.36 10.16 1.71
C ALA A 578 36.59 11.08 2.67
N ILE A 579 35.97 12.13 2.13
CA ILE A 579 34.81 12.78 2.76
C ILE A 579 33.54 12.21 2.12
N TRP A 580 32.70 11.56 2.91
CA TRP A 580 31.52 10.82 2.46
C TRP A 580 30.22 11.48 2.93
N VAL A 581 29.16 11.42 2.12
CA VAL A 581 27.81 11.85 2.55
C VAL A 581 27.01 10.63 2.99
N ASP A 582 26.75 10.52 4.29
CA ASP A 582 25.77 9.57 4.79
C ASP A 582 24.38 10.01 4.33
N ASN A 583 23.86 9.29 3.34
CA ASN A 583 22.56 9.55 2.76
C ASN A 583 21.40 9.01 3.61
N ASN A 584 21.65 8.28 4.70
CA ASN A 584 20.63 8.01 5.72
C ASN A 584 20.39 9.23 6.61
N GLU A 585 21.43 9.92 7.08
CA GLU A 585 21.26 11.15 7.88
C GLU A 585 21.11 12.44 7.07
N CYS A 586 21.38 12.42 5.76
CA CYS A 586 21.24 13.60 4.91
C CYS A 586 19.77 14.00 4.68
N ILE A 587 19.47 15.27 4.96
CA ILE A 587 18.16 15.91 4.73
C ILE A 587 18.02 16.59 3.36
N ARG A 588 19.03 16.49 2.47
CA ARG A 588 19.04 17.03 1.09
C ARG A 588 18.84 18.57 0.98
N CYS A 589 19.07 19.33 2.05
CA CYS A 589 18.91 20.80 2.12
C CYS A 589 19.90 21.62 1.28
N GLY A 590 20.90 20.98 0.65
CA GLY A 590 21.80 21.63 -0.30
C GLY A 590 22.88 22.55 0.26
N ALA A 591 23.03 22.69 1.58
CA ALA A 591 24.00 23.62 2.18
C ALA A 591 25.44 23.34 1.72
N CYS A 592 25.91 22.09 1.87
CA CYS A 592 27.23 21.63 1.42
C CYS A 592 27.49 21.90 -0.08
N PHE A 593 26.48 21.63 -0.93
CA PHE A 593 26.51 21.79 -2.38
C PHE A 593 26.61 23.26 -2.85
N LYS A 594 26.24 24.20 -1.98
CA LYS A 594 26.35 25.65 -2.21
C LYS A 594 27.70 26.23 -1.78
N VAL A 595 28.35 25.66 -0.76
CA VAL A 595 29.64 26.18 -0.23
C VAL A 595 30.88 25.46 -0.75
N CYS A 596 30.73 24.31 -1.43
CA CYS A 596 31.85 23.56 -1.98
C CYS A 596 32.63 24.38 -3.03
N PRO A 597 33.92 24.73 -2.80
CA PRO A 597 34.65 25.65 -3.66
C PRO A 597 35.02 25.03 -5.02
N THR A 598 35.36 23.74 -5.06
CA THR A 598 35.64 23.01 -6.31
C THR A 598 34.37 22.55 -7.04
N LYS A 599 33.21 22.60 -6.36
CA LYS A 599 31.92 22.04 -6.82
C LYS A 599 31.94 20.52 -7.06
N CYS A 600 32.82 19.78 -6.38
CA CYS A 600 32.90 18.32 -6.46
C CYS A 600 31.70 17.56 -5.88
N ILE A 601 30.76 18.25 -5.21
CA ILE A 601 29.51 17.63 -4.75
C ILE A 601 28.52 17.55 -5.91
N SER A 602 28.09 16.34 -6.25
CA SER A 602 27.04 16.07 -7.22
C SER A 602 25.73 15.68 -6.54
N ILE A 603 24.61 15.77 -7.29
CA ILE A 603 23.30 15.29 -6.87
C ILE A 603 22.75 14.42 -8.00
N THR A 604 22.37 13.18 -7.67
CA THR A 604 21.74 12.26 -8.62
C THR A 604 20.36 11.82 -8.11
N ARG A 605 19.36 11.79 -9.00
CA ARG A 605 18.04 11.21 -8.77
C ARG A 605 18.10 9.74 -9.18
N ASN A 606 17.94 8.85 -8.20
CA ASN A 606 18.12 7.41 -8.35
C ASN A 606 16.77 6.72 -8.20
N GLU A 607 16.27 6.11 -9.27
CA GLU A 607 14.90 5.62 -9.35
C GLU A 607 14.86 4.16 -9.79
N ILE A 608 14.09 3.32 -9.11
CA ILE A 608 13.75 1.99 -9.62
C ILE A 608 13.02 2.15 -10.96
N PHE A 609 13.53 1.46 -11.98
CA PHE A 609 12.99 1.44 -13.32
C PHE A 609 12.92 -0.01 -13.82
N TYR A 610 11.97 -0.29 -14.70
CA TYR A 610 11.88 -1.55 -15.43
C TYR A 610 12.26 -1.25 -16.87
N GLN A 611 13.39 -1.79 -17.31
CA GLN A 611 13.96 -1.59 -18.64
C GLN A 611 13.65 -2.80 -19.51
N ASP A 612 13.16 -2.54 -20.72
CA ASP A 612 12.75 -3.57 -21.67
C ASP A 612 13.97 -4.34 -22.22
N LEU A 613 13.79 -5.64 -22.53
CA LEU A 613 14.83 -6.60 -22.96
C LEU A 613 14.66 -7.09 -24.42
#